data_AF-A0A1Y5K2X3-F1
#
_entry.id   AF-A0A1Y5K2X3-F1
#
_cell.length_a   1.000
_cell.length_b   1.000
_cell.length_c   1.000
_cell.angle_alpha   90.00
_cell.angle_beta   90.00
_cell.angle_gamma   90.00
#
_symmetry.space_group_name_H-M   'P 1'
#
loop_
_entity.id
_entity.type
_entity.pdbx_description
1 polymer ?
#
loop_
_entity_poly.entity_id
_entity_poly.type
_entity_poly.pdbx_seq_one_letter_code
_entity_poly.pdbx_strand_id
1 'polypeptide(L)'
;MKESLRKRIGTFEITREFVLDAPDAVLAVMSKVIVVRCEFMYHKNTLEYQAVSPHFDEVPDIEIPPRYSVKFDIEEPTDTSTGSVTAHFVRES
;
A
#
# COMPACT_ATOMS: atom_id res chain seq x y z
N MET A 1 -21.82 3.16 1.44
CA MET A 1 -20.39 3.35 1.09
C MET A 1 -19.54 4.03 2.16
N LYS A 2 -20.08 4.81 3.12
CA LYS A 2 -19.28 5.52 4.13
C LYS A 2 -18.89 4.71 5.39
N GLU A 3 -19.65 3.68 5.76
CA GLU A 3 -19.37 2.90 6.98
C GLU A 3 -18.29 1.83 6.80
N SER A 4 -18.18 1.21 5.62
CA SER A 4 -17.26 0.07 5.41
C SER A 4 -15.77 0.45 5.43
N LEU A 5 -15.42 1.68 5.06
CA LEU A 5 -14.01 2.08 4.98
C LEU A 5 -13.36 2.24 6.37
N ARG A 6 -14.15 2.57 7.39
CA ARG A 6 -13.65 2.78 8.77
C ARG A 6 -13.11 1.49 9.40
N LYS A 7 -13.64 0.34 8.99
CA LYS A 7 -13.21 -0.97 9.48
C LYS A 7 -12.11 -1.59 8.62
N ARG A 8 -11.69 -0.94 7.54
CA ARG A 8 -10.66 -1.47 6.62
C ARG A 8 -9.35 -0.74 6.80
N ILE A 9 -8.79 -0.86 8.00
CA ILE A 9 -7.50 -0.27 8.39
C ILE A 9 -6.41 -1.34 8.36
N GLY A 10 -5.22 -0.97 7.91
CA GLY A 10 -4.07 -1.86 7.88
C GLY A 10 -2.75 -1.10 7.91
N THR A 11 -1.66 -1.84 7.99
CA THR A 11 -0.30 -1.32 7.88
C THR A 11 0.44 -1.95 6.69
N PHE A 12 1.37 -1.21 6.10
CA PHE A 12 2.31 -1.71 5.10
C PHE A 12 3.61 -0.91 5.15
N GLU A 13 4.69 -1.45 4.62
CA GLU A 13 5.99 -0.77 4.56
C GLU A 13 6.46 -0.60 3.12
N ILE A 14 7.12 0.52 2.82
CA ILE A 14 7.85 0.75 1.57
C ILE A 14 9.27 1.21 1.93
N THR A 15 10.30 0.66 1.29
CA THR A 15 11.68 1.10 1.56
C THR A 15 11.93 2.51 1.04
N ARG A 16 12.82 3.26 1.70
CA ARG A 16 13.20 4.60 1.24
C ARG A 16 13.78 4.57 -0.17
N GLU A 17 14.57 3.56 -0.50
CA GLU A 17 15.14 3.37 -1.84
C GLU A 17 14.02 3.24 -2.88
N PHE A 18 13.00 2.41 -2.62
CA PHE A 18 11.92 2.19 -3.58
C PHE A 18 11.09 3.46 -3.86
N VAL A 19 10.95 4.35 -2.86
CA VAL A 19 10.32 5.67 -3.07
C VAL A 19 11.13 6.55 -4.02
N LEU A 20 12.44 6.46 -3.98
CA LEU A 20 13.33 7.26 -4.82
C LEU A 20 13.50 6.66 -6.22
N ASP A 21 13.58 5.33 -6.30
CA ASP A 21 13.93 4.61 -7.52
C ASP A 21 12.71 4.30 -8.40
N ALA A 22 11.52 4.15 -7.80
CA ALA A 22 10.29 3.78 -8.50
C ALA A 22 9.07 4.61 -8.03
N PRO A 23 9.09 5.95 -8.17
CA PRO A 23 8.03 6.82 -7.68
C PRO A 23 6.66 6.51 -8.29
N ASP A 24 6.59 6.11 -9.56
CA ASP A 24 5.34 5.76 -10.23
C ASP A 24 4.67 4.52 -9.61
N ALA A 25 5.46 3.52 -9.24
CA ALA A 25 4.97 2.35 -8.53
C ALA A 25 4.43 2.74 -7.14
N VAL A 26 5.15 3.60 -6.42
CA VAL A 26 4.69 4.11 -5.12
C VAL A 26 3.40 4.93 -5.28
N LEU A 27 3.29 5.77 -6.29
CA LEU A 27 2.06 6.52 -6.58
C LEU A 27 0.89 5.57 -6.90
N ALA A 28 1.14 4.45 -7.58
CA ALA A 28 0.11 3.43 -7.80
C ALA A 28 -0.40 2.82 -6.47
N VAL A 29 0.47 2.60 -5.47
CA VAL A 29 0.06 2.20 -4.10
C VAL A 29 -0.75 3.31 -3.45
N MET A 30 -0.22 4.53 -3.46
CA MET A 30 -0.82 5.68 -2.76
C MET A 30 -2.18 6.06 -3.34
N SER A 31 -2.42 5.81 -4.62
CA SER A 31 -3.73 6.03 -5.27
C SER A 31 -4.85 5.13 -4.72
N LYS A 32 -4.50 4.04 -4.02
CA LYS A 32 -5.44 3.02 -3.53
C LYS A 32 -5.73 3.13 -2.04
N VAL A 33 -5.12 4.07 -1.33
CA VAL A 33 -5.19 4.16 0.14
C VAL A 33 -5.36 5.60 0.61
N ILE A 34 -5.96 5.75 1.79
CA ILE A 34 -5.91 7.01 2.55
C ILE A 34 -4.95 6.77 3.71
N VAL A 35 -3.77 7.39 3.65
CA VAL A 35 -2.77 7.31 4.70
C VAL A 35 -3.24 8.12 5.91
N VAL A 36 -3.25 7.49 7.09
CA VAL A 36 -3.59 8.14 8.36
C VAL A 36 -2.35 8.41 9.22
N ARG A 37 -1.30 7.61 9.04
CA ARG A 37 0.00 7.79 9.72
C ARG A 37 1.12 7.27 8.83
N CYS A 38 2.26 7.95 8.87
CA CYS A 38 3.48 7.52 8.21
C CYS A 38 4.66 7.76 9.16
N GLU A 39 5.44 6.73 9.43
CA GLU A 39 6.61 6.80 10.32
C GLU A 39 7.84 6.25 9.60
N PHE A 40 8.97 6.95 9.73
CA PHE A 40 10.23 6.48 9.18
C PHE A 40 10.97 5.60 10.20
N MET A 41 11.10 4.33 9.87
CA MET A 41 11.77 3.32 10.68
C MET A 41 13.26 3.31 10.35
N TYR A 42 14.02 4.19 11.01
CA TYR A 42 15.46 4.40 10.76
C TYR A 42 16.27 3.08 10.73
N HIS A 43 16.01 2.17 11.67
CA HIS A 43 16.71 0.89 11.77
C HIS A 43 16.46 -0.08 10.61
N LYS A 44 15.37 0.12 9.85
CA LYS A 44 15.02 -0.67 8.65
C LYS A 44 15.22 0.08 7.34
N ASN A 45 15.47 1.39 7.40
CA ASN A 45 15.39 2.29 6.25
C ASN A 45 14.04 2.19 5.49
N THR A 46 12.93 2.00 6.22
CA THR A 46 11.57 1.87 5.67
C THR A 46 10.62 2.94 6.17
N LEU A 47 9.62 3.27 5.36
CA LEU A 47 8.46 4.06 5.75
C LEU A 47 7.34 3.07 6.08
N GLU A 48 6.89 3.07 7.33
CA GLU A 48 5.72 2.33 7.78
C GLU A 48 4.48 3.23 7.64
N TYR A 49 3.51 2.75 6.88
CA TYR A 49 2.24 3.41 6.65
C TYR A 49 1.15 2.70 7.43
N GLN A 50 0.31 3.48 8.11
CA GLN A 50 -1.02 3.06 8.52
C GLN A 50 -2.02 3.75 7.60
N ALA A 51 -2.95 2.99 7.04
CA ALA A 51 -3.89 3.52 6.06
C ALA A 51 -5.24 2.79 6.10
N VAL A 52 -6.24 3.42 5.48
CA VAL A 52 -7.51 2.76 5.15
C VAL A 52 -7.64 2.55 3.65
N SER A 53 -8.20 1.42 3.24
CA SER A 53 -8.36 1.08 1.83
C SER A 53 -9.55 0.15 1.59
N PRO A 54 -10.31 0.29 0.49
CA PRO A 54 -11.28 -0.71 0.08
C PRO A 54 -10.67 -2.10 -0.18
N HIS A 55 -9.35 -2.16 -0.41
CA HIS A 55 -8.61 -3.39 -0.69
C HIS A 55 -8.13 -4.13 0.57
N PHE A 56 -8.31 -3.54 1.76
CA PHE A 56 -8.02 -4.21 3.03
C PHE A 56 -9.24 -4.98 3.53
N ASP A 57 -8.99 -6.03 4.29
CA ASP A 57 -10.01 -6.78 5.01
C ASP A 57 -10.70 -5.90 6.05
N GLU A 58 -11.95 -6.24 6.37
CA GLU A 58 -12.61 -5.65 7.53
C GLU A 58 -11.99 -6.22 8.81
N VAL A 59 -11.58 -5.30 9.68
CA VAL A 59 -11.00 -5.56 10.98
C VAL A 59 -12.13 -5.43 12.02
N PRO A 60 -12.43 -6.51 12.77
CA PRO A 60 -13.34 -6.45 13.90
C PRO A 60 -12.95 -5.38 14.92
N ASP A 61 -13.95 -4.88 15.63
CA ASP A 61 -13.68 -3.96 16.73
C ASP A 61 -12.81 -4.69 17.77
N ILE A 62 -11.70 -4.06 18.21
CA ILE A 62 -10.71 -4.56 19.19
C ILE A 62 -9.60 -5.46 18.60
N GLU A 63 -9.57 -5.72 17.28
CA GLU A 63 -8.45 -6.42 16.63
C GLU A 63 -7.29 -5.46 16.26
N ILE A 64 -6.06 -5.96 16.30
CA ILE A 64 -4.88 -5.23 15.83
C ILE A 64 -4.97 -5.08 14.31
N PRO A 65 -4.76 -3.87 13.74
CA PRO A 65 -4.74 -3.69 12.28
C PRO A 65 -3.79 -4.67 11.60
N PRO A 66 -4.25 -5.45 10.59
CA PRO A 66 -3.40 -6.39 9.88
C PRO A 66 -2.31 -5.69 9.10
N ARG A 67 -1.21 -6.42 8.88
CA ARG A 67 -0.13 -5.99 8.02
C ARG A 67 -0.31 -6.55 6.61
N TYR A 68 0.05 -5.75 5.61
CA TYR A 68 -0.07 -6.08 4.21
C TYR A 68 1.28 -5.93 3.49
N SER A 69 1.61 -6.91 2.67
CA SER A 69 2.66 -6.82 1.67
C SER A 69 2.10 -6.19 0.38
N VAL A 70 2.89 -5.31 -0.24
CA VAL A 70 2.55 -4.71 -1.54
C VAL A 70 3.20 -5.52 -2.65
N LYS A 71 2.39 -5.98 -3.61
CA LYS A 71 2.85 -6.64 -4.84
C LYS A 71 2.59 -5.73 -6.03
N PHE A 72 3.50 -5.76 -6.99
CA PHE A 72 3.41 -4.96 -8.21
C PHE A 72 3.32 -5.88 -9.41
N ASP A 73 2.34 -5.64 -10.26
CA ASP A 73 2.25 -6.20 -11.60
C ASP A 73 2.67 -5.10 -12.59
N ILE A 74 3.70 -5.41 -13.38
CA ILE A 74 4.25 -4.51 -14.39
C ILE A 74 3.89 -5.10 -15.74
N GLU A 75 3.08 -4.37 -16.51
CA GLU A 75 2.78 -4.72 -17.88
C GLU A 75 3.76 -3.98 -18.80
N GLU A 76 4.64 -4.75 -19.43
CA GLU A 76 5.53 -4.21 -20.45
C GLU A 76 4.70 -3.77 -21.66
N PRO A 77 4.94 -2.56 -22.19
CA PRO A 77 4.19 -2.08 -23.33
C PRO A 77 4.57 -2.87 -24.58
N THR A 78 3.58 -3.45 -25.25
CA THR A 78 3.77 -4.19 -26.52
C THR A 78 3.82 -3.28 -27.75
N ASP A 79 3.50 -1.99 -27.60
CA ASP A 79 3.48 -0.96 -28.63
C ASP A 79 3.99 0.39 -28.07
N THR A 80 3.86 1.50 -28.81
CA THR A 80 4.21 2.89 -28.39
C THR A 80 3.47 3.42 -27.15
N SER A 81 2.66 2.61 -26.46
CA SER A 81 2.01 2.96 -25.20
C SER A 81 2.98 2.97 -24.01
N THR A 82 2.68 3.76 -22.98
CA THR A 82 3.38 3.68 -21.70
C THR A 82 3.00 2.38 -20.99
N GLY A 83 3.98 1.65 -20.44
CA GLY A 83 3.71 0.47 -19.59
C GLY A 83 2.83 0.82 -18.38
N SER A 84 2.10 -0.16 -17.86
CA SER A 84 1.20 0.03 -16.71
C SER A 84 1.81 -0.59 -15.45
N VAL A 85 1.65 0.06 -14.31
CA VAL A 85 2.03 -0.48 -12.99
C VAL A 85 0.80 -0.55 -12.11
N THR A 86 0.46 -1.75 -11.66
CA THR A 86 -0.66 -1.98 -10.74
C THR A 86 -0.17 -2.53 -9.41
N ALA A 87 -0.61 -1.93 -8.30
CA ALA A 87 -0.28 -2.38 -6.95
C ALA A 87 -1.41 -3.21 -6.31
N HIS A 88 -1.07 -4.30 -5.63
CA HIS A 88 -1.99 -5.18 -4.91
C HIS A 88 -1.55 -5.35 -3.46
N PHE A 89 -2.52 -5.39 -2.53
CA PHE A 89 -2.26 -5.63 -1.11
C PHE A 89 -2.58 -7.08 -0.76
N VAL A 90 -1.64 -7.75 -0.10
CA VAL A 90 -1.80 -9.13 0.36
C VAL A 90 -1.57 -9.15 1.86
N ARG A 91 -2.59 -9.57 2.63
CA ARG A 91 -2.49 -9.69 4.09
C ARG A 91 -1.36 -10.67 4.44
N GLU A 92 -0.49 -10.26 5.35
CA GLU A 92 0.54 -11.12 5.93
C GLU A 92 -0.12 -12.08 6.93
N SER A 93 0.22 -13.36 6.84
CA SER A 93 -0.34 -14.46 7.63
C SER A 93 0.23 -14.53 9.04
#